data_AF-A0A1I2TLL0-F1
#
_entry.id   AF-A0A1I2TLL0-F1
#
_cell.length_a   1.000
_cell.length_b   1.000
_cell.length_c   1.000
_cell.angle_alpha   90.00
_cell.angle_beta   90.00
_cell.angle_gamma   90.00
#
_symmetry.space_group_name_H-M   'P 1'
#
loop_
_entity.id
_entity.type
_entity.pdbx_description
1 polymer ?
#
loop_
_entity_poly.entity_id
_entity_poly.type
_entity_poly.pdbx_seq_one_letter_code
_entity_poly.pdbx_strand_id
1 'polypeptide(L)'
;MLTDFFDRPDECSSHRKKETPARRLQKTKLRSEKRNINTNTNSNGLNQTITINCNGSVSVPGNSLKAETTYYITTGVEGKRTYTNADGLSQYGSQSIPDPGDVTFFNLFVNGMLQPSVFYTVSAGTLSFIGPNDVLTTGVPIILQTIKIQSG
;
A
#
# COMPACT_ATOMS: atom_id res chain seq x y z
N MET A 1 50.38 -86.82 -32.49
CA MET A 1 48.96 -86.45 -32.25
C MET A 1 48.87 -84.93 -32.26
N LEU A 2 47.81 -84.41 -32.87
CA LEU A 2 47.72 -83.16 -33.63
C LEU A 2 48.25 -81.87 -32.98
N THR A 3 48.90 -81.08 -33.84
CA THR A 3 49.35 -79.71 -33.66
C THR A 3 48.35 -78.69 -34.22
N ASP A 4 48.33 -77.55 -33.52
CA ASP A 4 48.20 -76.18 -33.97
C ASP A 4 46.84 -75.57 -34.35
N PHE A 5 46.58 -74.54 -33.55
CA PHE A 5 45.50 -73.58 -33.51
C PHE A 5 45.70 -72.54 -34.62
N PHE A 6 44.60 -72.16 -35.24
CA PHE A 6 44.50 -71.33 -36.45
C PHE A 6 45.15 -69.94 -36.35
N ASP A 7 45.77 -69.54 -37.45
CA ASP A 7 46.21 -68.18 -37.74
C ASP A 7 45.37 -67.59 -38.88
N ARG A 8 44.95 -66.34 -38.66
CA ARG A 8 44.70 -65.24 -39.62
C ARG A 8 43.29 -64.79 -40.04
N PRO A 9 43.14 -63.46 -40.25
CA PRO A 9 41.91 -62.70 -40.10
C PRO A 9 41.47 -61.99 -41.39
N ASP A 10 40.39 -61.20 -41.27
CA ASP A 10 40.16 -59.88 -41.89
C ASP A 10 38.77 -59.76 -42.54
N GLU A 11 37.87 -59.04 -41.86
CA GLU A 11 37.08 -57.94 -42.45
C GLU A 11 36.03 -57.43 -41.44
N CYS A 12 36.17 -56.19 -40.96
CA CYS A 12 34.98 -55.36 -40.69
C CYS A 12 35.29 -53.85 -40.59
N SER A 13 35.00 -53.17 -41.69
CA SER A 13 34.26 -51.90 -41.79
C SER A 13 34.40 -50.83 -40.68
N SER A 14 35.14 -49.78 -41.05
CA SER A 14 34.90 -48.35 -40.80
C SER A 14 33.71 -47.95 -39.90
N HIS A 15 34.01 -47.58 -38.65
CA HIS A 15 33.21 -46.61 -37.88
C HIS A 15 34.07 -45.39 -37.50
N ARG A 16 34.11 -44.38 -38.37
CA ARG A 16 34.62 -43.04 -38.00
C ARG A 16 33.48 -42.29 -37.28
N LYS A 17 33.54 -42.20 -35.95
CA LYS A 17 32.65 -41.34 -35.16
C LYS A 17 32.83 -39.89 -35.63
N LYS A 18 31.77 -39.26 -36.12
CA LYS A 18 31.75 -37.82 -36.40
C LYS A 18 31.67 -37.08 -35.07
N GLU A 19 32.76 -36.47 -34.63
CA GLU A 19 32.72 -35.50 -33.53
C GLU A 19 31.89 -34.29 -33.95
N THR A 20 30.91 -33.93 -33.12
CA THR A 20 30.12 -32.72 -33.30
C THR A 20 30.89 -31.57 -32.67
N PRO A 21 31.13 -30.43 -33.36
CA PRO A 21 31.87 -29.34 -32.76
C PRO A 21 31.07 -28.76 -31.59
N ALA A 22 31.68 -28.74 -30.41
CA ALA A 22 31.12 -28.11 -29.22
C ALA A 22 30.82 -26.64 -29.52
N ARG A 23 29.54 -26.25 -29.42
CA ARG A 23 29.10 -24.87 -29.58
C ARG A 23 29.69 -24.04 -28.43
N ARG A 24 30.81 -23.35 -28.70
CA ARG A 24 31.48 -22.46 -27.76
C ARG A 24 30.47 -21.38 -27.32
N LEU A 25 29.96 -21.49 -26.09
CA LEU A 25 29.23 -20.39 -25.46
C LEU A 25 30.18 -19.20 -25.39
N GLN A 26 29.91 -18.17 -26.19
CA GLN A 26 30.55 -16.88 -25.99
C GLN A 26 30.02 -16.33 -24.65
N LYS A 27 30.81 -16.47 -23.59
CA LYS A 27 30.58 -15.72 -22.36
C LYS A 27 30.78 -14.24 -22.71
N THR A 28 29.70 -13.54 -23.03
CA THR A 28 29.70 -12.09 -23.11
C THR A 28 30.08 -11.56 -21.73
N LYS A 29 31.33 -11.14 -21.60
CA LYS A 29 31.86 -10.49 -20.41
C LYS A 29 31.04 -9.20 -20.25
N LEU A 30 30.12 -9.15 -19.29
CA LEU A 30 29.46 -7.89 -18.93
C LEU A 30 30.57 -6.91 -18.55
N ARG A 31 30.77 -5.92 -19.41
CA ARG A 31 31.74 -4.86 -19.19
C ARG A 31 31.08 -3.89 -18.22
N SER A 32 31.51 -3.89 -16.94
CA SER A 32 31.08 -2.85 -16.02
C SER A 32 31.83 -1.57 -16.37
N GLU A 33 31.18 -0.68 -17.14
CA GLU A 33 31.72 0.65 -17.41
C GLU A 33 31.59 1.47 -16.11
N LYS A 34 32.72 1.69 -15.41
CA LYS A 34 32.76 2.56 -14.23
C LYS A 34 32.57 4.00 -14.72
N ARG A 35 31.34 4.52 -14.67
CA ARG A 35 31.06 5.93 -14.99
C ARG A 35 31.47 6.80 -13.81
N ASN A 36 32.39 7.73 -14.04
CA ASN A 36 32.74 8.75 -13.05
C ASN A 36 31.55 9.71 -12.91
N ILE A 37 31.03 9.84 -11.69
CA ILE A 37 30.00 10.84 -11.38
C ILE A 37 30.73 12.13 -11.07
N ASN A 38 30.50 13.16 -11.89
CA ASN A 38 31.00 14.50 -11.58
C ASN A 38 30.16 15.08 -10.45
N THR A 39 30.76 15.24 -9.26
CA THR A 39 30.17 15.96 -8.14
C THR A 39 30.81 17.34 -8.04
N ASN A 40 30.00 18.39 -7.98
CA ASN A 40 30.49 19.71 -7.62
C ASN A 40 30.07 20.00 -6.18
N THR A 41 31.04 20.23 -5.31
CA THR A 41 30.83 20.61 -3.91
C THR A 41 31.00 22.10 -3.77
N ASN A 42 29.93 22.82 -3.42
CA ASN A 42 30.02 24.22 -3.03
C ASN A 42 29.93 24.31 -1.50
N SER A 43 30.98 24.82 -0.85
CA SER A 43 31.04 25.00 0.60
C SER A 43 31.01 26.48 0.96
N ASN A 44 29.80 26.98 1.24
CA ASN A 44 29.63 28.28 1.90
C ASN A 44 29.23 28.05 3.36
N GLY A 45 30.17 27.56 4.17
CA GLY A 45 30.21 27.63 5.64
C GLY A 45 29.10 26.97 6.48
N LEU A 46 27.87 26.78 5.97
CA LEU A 46 26.73 26.28 6.76
C LEU A 46 25.90 25.21 6.04
N ASN A 47 25.89 25.16 4.70
CA ASN A 47 25.20 24.11 3.94
C ASN A 47 26.12 23.55 2.86
N GLN A 48 26.38 22.25 2.93
CA GLN A 48 27.08 21.50 1.88
C GLN A 48 26.03 20.95 0.93
N THR A 49 26.04 21.39 -0.32
CA THR A 49 25.12 20.85 -1.35
C THR A 49 25.93 20.12 -2.41
N ILE A 50 25.56 18.85 -2.66
CA ILE A 50 26.11 18.05 -3.75
C ILE A 50 25.05 17.99 -4.85
N THR A 51 25.37 18.49 -6.03
CA THR A 51 24.51 18.37 -7.22
C THR A 51 24.95 17.17 -8.05
N ILE A 52 24.04 16.24 -8.31
CA ILE A 52 24.26 15.08 -9.18
C ILE A 52 23.38 15.24 -10.42
N ASN A 53 24.01 15.49 -11.58
CA ASN A 53 23.29 15.52 -12.85
C ASN A 53 23.12 14.09 -13.38
N CYS A 54 21.93 13.54 -13.19
CA CYS A 54 21.54 12.24 -13.74
C CYS A 54 20.79 12.45 -15.06
N ASN A 55 21.30 11.93 -16.17
CA ASN A 55 20.53 11.80 -17.41
C ASN A 55 19.71 10.50 -17.34
N GLY A 56 18.46 10.60 -16.87
CA GLY A 56 17.52 9.49 -16.77
C GLY A 56 16.22 9.91 -16.08
N SER A 57 15.20 9.05 -16.10
CA SER A 57 13.99 9.24 -15.30
C SER A 57 14.22 8.73 -13.88
N VAL A 58 13.95 9.57 -12.88
CA VAL A 58 13.89 9.16 -11.48
C VAL A 58 12.47 8.63 -11.23
N SER A 59 12.34 7.33 -10.98
CA SER A 59 11.08 6.76 -10.47
C SER A 59 11.07 6.94 -8.96
N VAL A 60 10.29 7.90 -8.48
CA VAL A 60 9.96 7.98 -7.06
C VAL A 60 8.76 7.05 -6.87
N PRO A 61 8.86 5.98 -6.05
CA PRO A 61 7.68 5.17 -5.74
C PRO A 61 6.65 6.09 -5.08
N GLY A 62 5.56 6.34 -5.81
CA GLY A 62 4.44 7.11 -5.30
C GLY A 62 3.65 6.26 -4.32
N ASN A 63 3.92 6.41 -3.03
CA ASN A 63 3.06 5.84 -2.00
C ASN A 63 1.78 6.69 -1.97
N SER A 64 0.76 6.31 -2.74
CA SER A 64 -0.57 6.91 -2.63
C SER A 64 -1.25 6.36 -1.37
N LEU A 65 -1.82 7.26 -0.57
CA LEU A 65 -2.70 6.88 0.52
C LEU A 65 -4.11 6.74 -0.03
N LYS A 66 -4.78 5.65 0.33
CA LYS A 66 -6.21 5.44 0.07
C LYS A 66 -7.00 5.99 1.25
N ALA A 67 -8.10 6.67 0.97
CA ALA A 67 -9.04 7.13 1.98
C ALA A 67 -10.41 6.53 1.73
N GLU A 68 -11.01 5.95 2.76
CA GLU A 68 -12.39 5.49 2.78
C GLU A 68 -13.20 6.42 3.68
N THR A 69 -14.43 6.70 3.30
CA THR A 69 -15.34 7.56 4.07
C THR A 69 -16.68 6.87 4.24
N THR A 70 -17.16 6.83 5.49
CA THR A 70 -18.46 6.27 5.85
C THR A 70 -19.26 7.28 6.66
N TYR A 71 -20.58 7.11 6.68
CA TYR A 71 -21.49 8.03 7.35
C TYR A 71 -22.47 7.26 8.22
N TYR A 72 -22.57 7.66 9.47
CA TYR A 72 -23.71 7.34 10.33
C TYR A 72 -24.63 8.56 10.37
N ILE A 73 -25.93 8.37 10.11
CA ILE A 73 -26.92 9.43 9.96
C ILE A 73 -28.11 9.11 10.86
N THR A 74 -28.46 10.04 11.74
CA THR A 74 -29.64 9.94 12.61
C THR A 74 -30.29 11.31 12.80
N THR A 75 -31.35 11.39 13.60
CA THR A 75 -32.02 12.64 13.95
C THR A 75 -31.96 12.88 15.46
N GLY A 76 -31.85 14.16 15.81
CA GLY A 76 -31.95 14.66 17.16
C GLY A 76 -33.24 14.20 17.82
N VAL A 77 -33.16 13.90 19.11
CA VAL A 77 -34.32 13.64 19.98
C VAL A 77 -34.07 14.44 21.24
N GLU A 78 -35.04 15.26 21.62
CA GLU A 78 -34.94 16.09 22.81
C GLU A 78 -34.60 15.25 24.06
N GLY A 79 -33.58 15.70 24.80
CA GLY A 79 -33.10 15.02 26.01
C GLY A 79 -32.25 13.76 25.76
N LYS A 80 -32.15 13.26 24.52
CA LYS A 80 -31.29 12.11 24.19
C LYS A 80 -29.86 12.57 23.94
N ARG A 81 -28.91 11.93 24.62
CA ARG A 81 -27.46 12.22 24.48
C ARG A 81 -26.64 11.10 23.86
N THR A 82 -27.19 9.89 23.80
CA THR A 82 -26.47 8.71 23.31
C THR A 82 -27.23 8.10 22.15
N TYR A 83 -26.53 7.90 21.05
CA TYR A 83 -27.04 7.37 19.80
C TYR A 83 -26.31 6.07 19.48
N THR A 84 -27.07 5.07 19.07
CA THR A 84 -26.56 3.73 18.77
C THR A 84 -26.76 3.39 17.31
N ASN A 85 -26.18 2.28 16.86
CA ASN A 85 -26.44 1.75 15.51
C ASN A 85 -27.94 1.59 15.19
N ALA A 86 -28.76 1.26 16.19
CA ALA A 86 -30.21 1.11 16.02
C ALA A 86 -30.94 2.43 15.71
N ASP A 87 -30.34 3.57 16.08
CA ASP A 87 -30.88 4.89 15.80
C ASP A 87 -30.53 5.39 14.39
N GLY A 88 -29.66 4.66 13.67
CA GLY A 88 -29.25 5.01 12.32
C GLY A 88 -30.40 4.90 11.31
N LEU A 89 -30.52 5.89 10.44
CA LEU A 89 -31.55 5.97 9.41
C LEU A 89 -31.11 5.26 8.14
N SER A 90 -31.52 4.00 7.97
CA SER A 90 -31.17 3.14 6.83
C SER A 90 -31.58 3.73 5.48
N GLN A 91 -32.68 4.48 5.43
CA GLN A 91 -33.16 5.19 4.23
C GLN A 91 -32.16 6.22 3.66
N TYR A 92 -31.22 6.68 4.48
CA TYR A 92 -30.12 7.57 4.07
C TYR A 92 -28.78 6.84 3.89
N GLY A 93 -28.78 5.51 3.90
CA GLY A 93 -27.56 4.70 3.82
C GLY A 93 -26.68 4.80 5.06
N SER A 94 -27.28 5.09 6.24
CA SER A 94 -26.56 5.14 7.51
C SER A 94 -25.85 3.81 7.77
N GLN A 95 -24.54 3.87 7.97
CA GLN A 95 -23.71 2.73 8.33
C GLN A 95 -23.58 2.62 9.86
N SER A 96 -23.05 1.52 10.35
CA SER A 96 -22.73 1.37 11.77
C SER A 96 -21.60 2.31 12.20
N ILE A 97 -21.67 2.79 13.44
CA ILE A 97 -20.61 3.56 14.09
C ILE A 97 -19.40 2.62 14.32
N PRO A 98 -18.25 2.86 13.67
CA PRO A 98 -17.09 1.98 13.78
C PRO A 98 -16.34 2.17 15.10
N ASP A 99 -15.45 1.23 15.42
CA ASP A 99 -14.51 1.40 16.52
C ASP A 99 -13.51 2.54 16.19
N PRO A 100 -13.26 3.49 17.11
CA PRO A 100 -12.24 4.52 16.92
C PRO A 100 -10.84 3.98 16.60
N GLY A 101 -10.51 2.76 17.01
CA GLY A 101 -9.23 2.11 16.70
C GLY A 101 -9.08 1.65 15.24
N ASP A 102 -10.18 1.51 14.49
CA ASP A 102 -10.19 1.01 13.12
C ASP A 102 -10.15 2.10 12.05
N VAL A 103 -10.19 3.37 12.49
CA VAL A 103 -10.36 4.55 11.62
C VAL A 103 -9.41 5.67 12.04
N THR A 104 -9.26 6.69 11.20
CA THR A 104 -8.25 7.74 11.46
C THR A 104 -8.82 8.89 12.27
N PHE A 105 -10.02 9.37 11.92
CA PHE A 105 -10.71 10.39 12.70
C PHE A 105 -12.20 10.48 12.33
N PHE A 106 -12.92 11.25 13.14
CA PHE A 106 -14.34 11.51 12.99
C PHE A 106 -14.60 13.01 12.87
N ASN A 107 -15.60 13.35 12.06
CA ASN A 107 -16.24 14.67 12.08
C ASN A 107 -17.71 14.48 12.47
N LEU A 108 -18.17 15.21 13.46
CA LEU A 108 -19.57 15.22 13.84
C LEU A 108 -20.21 16.52 13.36
N PHE A 109 -21.34 16.41 12.66
CA PHE A 109 -22.15 17.54 12.25
C PHE A 109 -23.52 17.46 12.93
N VAL A 110 -23.94 18.56 13.54
CA VAL A 110 -25.28 18.74 14.10
C VAL A 110 -25.92 19.91 13.38
N ASN A 111 -27.06 19.67 12.73
CA ASN A 111 -27.72 20.67 11.88
C ASN A 111 -26.79 21.28 10.80
N GLY A 112 -25.85 20.48 10.28
CA GLY A 112 -24.84 20.94 9.31
C GLY A 112 -23.64 21.69 9.91
N MET A 113 -23.61 21.93 11.23
CA MET A 113 -22.49 22.59 11.90
C MET A 113 -21.48 21.58 12.46
N LEU A 114 -20.20 21.74 12.10
CA LEU A 114 -19.11 20.92 12.62
C LEU A 114 -18.96 21.10 14.14
N GLN A 115 -19.03 19.99 14.86
CA GLN A 115 -18.86 19.95 16.31
C GLN A 115 -17.41 19.64 16.67
N PRO A 116 -16.80 20.40 17.60
CA PRO A 116 -15.50 20.07 18.18
C PRO A 116 -15.49 18.68 18.82
N SER A 117 -14.37 17.96 18.67
CA SER A 117 -14.19 16.61 19.25
C SER A 117 -14.25 16.56 20.77
N VAL A 118 -14.09 17.71 21.46
CA VAL A 118 -14.24 17.81 22.91
C VAL A 118 -15.68 17.73 23.40
N PHE A 119 -16.68 17.81 22.50
CA PHE A 119 -18.10 17.77 22.85
C PHE A 119 -18.77 16.44 22.57
N TYR A 120 -18.04 15.45 22.06
CA TYR A 120 -18.57 14.10 21.86
C TYR A 120 -17.52 13.02 22.05
N THR A 121 -17.99 11.82 22.33
CA THR A 121 -17.17 10.61 22.36
C THR A 121 -17.77 9.57 21.44
N VAL A 122 -16.91 8.82 20.77
CA VAL A 122 -17.30 7.68 19.92
C VAL A 122 -16.70 6.42 20.52
N SER A 123 -17.49 5.35 20.54
CA SER A 123 -17.03 3.98 20.74
C SER A 123 -17.74 3.07 19.73
N ALA A 124 -17.30 1.82 19.63
CA ALA A 124 -17.93 0.87 18.71
C ALA A 124 -19.45 0.84 18.92
N GLY A 125 -20.19 1.21 17.87
CA GLY A 125 -21.65 1.24 17.85
C GLY A 125 -22.32 2.39 18.63
N THR A 126 -21.57 3.34 19.20
CA THR A 126 -22.13 4.38 20.08
C THR A 126 -21.50 5.75 19.86
N LEU A 127 -22.34 6.77 19.76
CA LEU A 127 -21.99 8.20 19.77
C LEU A 127 -22.64 8.84 21.00
N SER A 128 -21.85 9.53 21.84
CA SER A 128 -22.35 10.22 23.03
C SER A 128 -21.92 11.68 23.10
N PHE A 129 -22.86 12.55 23.41
CA PHE A 129 -22.69 13.99 23.60
C PHE A 129 -22.29 14.31 25.06
N ILE A 130 -21.22 15.09 25.25
CA ILE A 130 -20.63 15.39 26.58
C ILE A 130 -20.65 16.89 26.95
N GLY A 131 -21.17 17.76 26.09
CA GLY A 131 -21.22 19.20 26.29
C GLY A 131 -22.34 19.67 27.23
N PRO A 132 -22.20 20.89 27.81
CA PRO A 132 -23.18 21.46 28.74
C PRO A 132 -24.49 21.92 28.09
N ASN A 133 -24.52 22.13 26.76
CA ASN A 133 -25.67 22.69 26.03
C ASN A 133 -26.27 21.73 24.99
N ASP A 134 -26.05 20.42 25.12
CA ASP A 134 -26.46 19.40 24.12
C ASP A 134 -27.97 19.07 24.16
N VAL A 135 -28.83 20.08 24.23
CA VAL A 135 -30.26 19.90 23.94
C VAL A 135 -30.41 19.88 22.43
N LEU A 136 -30.24 18.69 21.86
CA LEU A 136 -30.55 18.45 20.47
C LEU A 136 -32.05 18.70 20.25
N THR A 137 -32.38 19.56 19.29
CA THR A 137 -33.78 19.73 18.87
C THR A 137 -34.24 18.49 18.14
N THR A 138 -35.43 17.99 18.47
CA THR A 138 -36.01 16.82 17.81
C THR A 138 -36.08 17.03 16.29
N GLY A 139 -35.62 16.04 15.52
CA GLY A 139 -35.63 16.06 14.05
C GLY A 139 -34.42 16.73 13.39
N VAL A 140 -33.51 17.37 14.15
CA VAL A 140 -32.27 17.94 13.59
C VAL A 140 -31.37 16.82 13.05
N PRO A 141 -30.81 16.93 11.84
CA PRO A 141 -29.90 15.92 11.32
C PRO A 141 -28.60 15.88 12.12
N ILE A 142 -28.18 14.67 12.46
CA ILE A 142 -26.90 14.37 13.11
C ILE A 142 -26.14 13.42 12.19
N ILE A 143 -24.95 13.83 11.79
CA ILE A 143 -24.11 13.08 10.84
C ILE A 143 -22.74 12.89 11.47
N LEU A 144 -22.36 11.63 11.70
CA LEU A 144 -21.00 11.26 12.06
C LEU A 144 -20.30 10.76 10.78
N GLN A 145 -19.43 11.59 10.23
CA GLN A 145 -18.56 11.21 9.13
C GLN A 145 -17.31 10.55 9.70
N THR A 146 -16.96 9.39 9.18
CA THR A 146 -15.74 8.68 9.54
C THR A 146 -14.79 8.64 8.36
N ILE A 147 -13.51 8.92 8.61
CA ILE A 147 -12.46 8.90 7.59
C ILE A 147 -11.39 7.88 8.01
N LYS A 148 -11.11 6.93 7.13
CA LYS A 148 -10.07 5.92 7.29
C LYS A 148 -9.01 6.09 6.21
N ILE A 149 -7.79 6.40 6.62
CA ILE A 149 -6.63 6.53 5.75
C ILE A 149 -5.79 5.26 5.88
N GLN A 150 -5.42 4.65 4.76
CA GLN A 150 -4.62 3.44 4.70
C GLN A 150 -3.59 3.52 3.56
N SER A 151 -2.44 2.87 3.73
CA SER A 151 -1.43 2.75 2.68
C SER A 151 -1.97 1.95 1.48
N GLY A 152 -1.68 2.44 0.28
CA GLY A 152 -2.16 1.90 -1.00
C GLY A 152 -1.63 0.52 -1.35
#